data_AF-A0A428J719-F1
#
_entry.id   AF-A0A428J719-F1
#
_cell.length_a   1.000
_cell.length_b   1.000
_cell.length_c   1.000
_cell.angle_alpha   90.00
_cell.angle_beta   90.00
_cell.angle_gamma   90.00
#
_symmetry.space_group_name_H-M   'P 1'
#
loop_
_entity.id
_entity.type
_entity.pdbx_description
1 polymer ?
#
loop_
_entity_poly.entity_id
_entity_poly.type
_entity_poly.pdbx_seq_one_letter_code
_entity_poly.pdbx_strand_id
1 'polypeptide(L)'
;MAKDLYTDYINKVVLSIPDSFIDVKTGETVKISPKIKQQIEYHTTNQTLMHLIYSSLNQYFKPRKTNIDSQTILQEIYDLKKLIQQPGYVQNQSEAYSHIKDDTPKDKDLNLDDVCEILEAFSG
;
A
#
# COMPACT_ATOMS: atom_id res chain seq x y z
N MET A 1 -23.80 7.61 -23.63
CA MET A 1 -23.95 6.55 -22.61
C MET A 1 -23.99 5.23 -23.35
N ALA A 2 -22.84 4.58 -23.53
CA ALA A 2 -22.82 3.20 -24.01
C ALA A 2 -22.61 2.30 -22.80
N LYS A 3 -23.57 1.43 -22.53
CA LYS A 3 -23.52 0.43 -21.47
C LYS A 3 -23.18 -0.88 -22.15
N ASP A 4 -21.91 -1.25 -22.15
CA ASP A 4 -21.47 -2.51 -22.75
C ASP A 4 -21.94 -3.65 -21.83
N LEU A 5 -22.73 -4.57 -22.39
CA LEU A 5 -23.32 -5.71 -21.69
C LEU A 5 -22.57 -6.99 -22.07
N TYR A 6 -22.00 -7.65 -21.07
CA TYR A 6 -21.25 -8.90 -21.23
C TYR A 6 -22.01 -10.03 -20.55
N THR A 7 -22.36 -11.06 -21.31
CA THR A 7 -23.17 -12.17 -20.81
C THR A 7 -22.42 -13.48 -20.93
N ASP A 8 -22.19 -14.14 -19.80
CA ASP A 8 -21.76 -15.53 -19.72
C ASP A 8 -23.00 -16.42 -19.58
N TYR A 9 -23.39 -17.05 -20.69
CA TYR A 9 -24.62 -17.87 -20.77
C TYR A 9 -24.53 -19.19 -20.00
N ILE A 10 -23.31 -19.72 -19.76
CA ILE A 10 -23.14 -20.97 -19.02
C ILE A 10 -23.31 -20.71 -17.53
N ASN A 11 -22.60 -19.71 -17.03
CA ASN A 11 -22.64 -19.36 -15.61
C ASN A 11 -23.84 -18.48 -15.25
N LYS A 12 -24.65 -18.08 -16.24
CA LYS A 12 -25.80 -17.17 -16.11
C LYS A 12 -25.41 -15.85 -15.43
N VAL A 13 -24.24 -15.32 -15.80
CA VAL A 13 -23.71 -14.06 -15.26
C VAL A 13 -23.83 -12.97 -16.31
N VAL A 14 -24.34 -11.82 -15.89
CA VAL A 14 -24.44 -10.63 -16.73
C VAL A 14 -23.66 -9.51 -16.06
N LEU A 15 -22.66 -8.98 -16.76
CA LEU A 15 -21.83 -7.89 -16.31
C LEU A 15 -22.07 -6.66 -17.19
N SER A 16 -22.33 -5.54 -16.56
CA SER A 16 -22.43 -4.24 -17.23
C SER A 16 -21.28 -3.37 -16.78
N ILE A 17 -20.63 -2.70 -17.72
CA ILE A 17 -19.47 -1.87 -17.43
C ILE A 17 -19.71 -0.45 -17.95
N PRO A 18 -19.53 0.59 -17.11
CA PRO A 18 -19.66 1.99 -17.54
C PRO A 18 -18.42 2.43 -18.36
N ASP A 19 -18.50 3.56 -19.06
CA ASP A 19 -17.34 4.10 -19.79
C ASP A 19 -16.24 4.67 -18.87
N SER A 20 -16.59 4.96 -17.61
CA SER A 20 -15.73 5.56 -16.60
C SER A 20 -16.12 5.14 -15.19
N PHE A 21 -15.17 5.20 -14.27
CA PHE A 21 -15.36 4.94 -12.83
C PHE A 21 -14.73 6.06 -12.01
N ILE A 22 -15.09 6.15 -10.74
CA ILE A 22 -14.49 7.10 -9.80
C ILE A 22 -13.39 6.36 -9.04
N ASP A 23 -12.16 6.88 -9.07
CA ASP A 23 -11.11 6.40 -8.18
C ASP A 23 -11.40 6.91 -6.77
N VAL A 24 -11.74 6.01 -5.86
CA VAL A 24 -12.10 6.34 -4.48
C VAL A 24 -10.97 7.00 -3.68
N LYS A 25 -9.71 6.85 -4.11
CA LYS A 25 -8.55 7.44 -3.43
C LYS A 25 -8.31 8.88 -3.85
N THR A 26 -8.50 9.20 -5.12
CA THR A 26 -8.23 10.54 -5.68
C THR A 26 -9.51 11.36 -5.85
N GLY A 27 -10.68 10.71 -5.89
CA GLY A 27 -11.96 11.33 -6.22
C GLY A 27 -12.13 11.63 -7.72
N GLU A 28 -11.15 11.29 -8.55
CA GLU A 28 -11.18 11.61 -9.98
C GLU A 28 -12.01 10.60 -10.78
N THR A 29 -12.67 11.09 -11.83
CA THR A 29 -13.35 10.23 -12.80
C THR A 29 -12.36 9.75 -13.85
N VAL A 30 -12.11 8.44 -13.85
CA VAL A 30 -11.15 7.77 -14.74
C VAL A 30 -11.90 6.99 -15.80
N LYS A 31 -11.52 7.18 -17.07
CA LYS A 31 -12.06 6.37 -18.19
C LYS A 31 -11.54 4.95 -18.10
N ILE A 32 -12.40 3.98 -18.40
CA ILE A 32 -11.97 2.58 -18.44
C ILE A 32 -11.01 2.37 -19.60
N SER A 33 -9.86 1.78 -19.31
CA SER A 33 -8.86 1.52 -20.35
C SER A 33 -9.38 0.50 -21.39
N PRO A 34 -9.03 0.65 -22.68
CA PRO A 34 -9.41 -0.32 -23.71
C PRO A 34 -8.95 -1.75 -23.41
N LYS A 35 -7.78 -1.88 -22.75
CA LYS A 35 -7.22 -3.16 -22.33
C LYS A 35 -8.15 -3.91 -21.38
N ILE A 36 -8.80 -3.20 -20.45
CA ILE A 36 -9.78 -3.80 -19.52
C ILE A 36 -10.98 -4.32 -20.30
N LYS A 37 -11.53 -3.51 -21.22
CA LYS A 37 -12.66 -3.93 -22.07
C LYS A 37 -12.35 -5.21 -22.87
N GLN A 38 -11.15 -5.28 -23.48
CA GLN A 38 -10.70 -6.46 -24.22
C GLN A 38 -10.58 -7.71 -23.35
N GLN A 39 -10.09 -7.58 -22.12
CA GLN A 39 -10.01 -8.71 -21.19
C GLN A 39 -11.40 -9.25 -20.82
N ILE A 40 -12.34 -8.36 -20.54
CA ILE A 40 -13.72 -8.76 -20.23
C ILE A 40 -14.37 -9.45 -21.43
N GLU A 41 -14.19 -8.92 -22.64
CA GLU A 41 -14.71 -9.54 -23.87
C GLU A 41 -14.11 -10.94 -24.11
N TYR A 42 -12.80 -11.09 -23.93
CA TYR A 42 -12.11 -12.37 -24.02
C TYR A 42 -12.67 -13.39 -23.02
N HIS A 43 -12.81 -13.01 -21.74
CA HIS A 43 -13.31 -13.91 -20.70
C HIS A 43 -14.81 -14.22 -20.84
N THR A 44 -15.59 -13.30 -21.42
CA THR A 44 -17.00 -13.55 -21.77
C THR A 44 -17.11 -14.60 -22.86
N THR A 45 -16.31 -14.46 -23.92
CA THR A 45 -16.30 -15.40 -25.06
C THR A 45 -15.84 -16.79 -24.64
N ASN A 46 -14.86 -16.86 -23.74
CA ASN A 46 -14.31 -18.12 -23.23
C ASN A 46 -15.05 -18.67 -22.00
N GLN A 47 -16.19 -18.09 -21.59
CA GLN A 47 -17.00 -18.57 -20.46
C GLN A 47 -16.21 -18.65 -19.13
N THR A 48 -15.24 -17.75 -18.97
CA THR A 48 -14.36 -17.63 -17.80
C THR A 48 -14.55 -16.29 -17.10
N LEU A 49 -15.66 -15.60 -17.37
CA LEU A 49 -15.96 -14.28 -16.80
C LEU A 49 -16.01 -14.33 -15.27
N MET A 50 -16.61 -15.38 -14.69
CA MET A 50 -16.60 -15.59 -13.24
C MET A 50 -15.20 -15.76 -12.67
N HIS A 51 -14.32 -16.48 -13.38
CA HIS A 51 -12.94 -16.65 -12.94
C HIS A 51 -12.19 -15.31 -12.93
N LEU A 52 -12.38 -14.47 -13.95
CA LEU A 52 -11.83 -13.12 -14.00
C LEU A 52 -12.32 -12.28 -12.80
N ILE A 53 -13.62 -12.27 -12.54
CA ILE A 53 -14.22 -11.49 -11.44
C ILE A 53 -13.67 -11.96 -10.10
N TYR A 54 -13.71 -13.26 -9.82
CA TYR A 54 -13.23 -13.80 -8.54
C TYR A 54 -11.73 -13.60 -8.34
N SER A 55 -10.92 -13.81 -9.38
CA SER A 55 -9.48 -13.57 -9.30
C SER A 55 -9.17 -12.09 -9.04
N SER A 56 -9.90 -11.19 -9.69
CA SER A 56 -9.73 -9.74 -9.50
C SER A 56 -10.14 -9.30 -8.10
N LEU A 57 -11.28 -9.78 -7.59
CA LEU A 57 -11.73 -9.48 -6.22
C LEU A 57 -10.77 -10.05 -5.18
N ASN A 58 -10.33 -11.30 -5.36
CA ASN A 58 -9.35 -11.92 -4.47
C ASN A 58 -8.04 -11.12 -4.44
N GLN A 59 -7.58 -10.64 -5.60
CA GLN A 59 -6.39 -9.78 -5.67
C GLN A 59 -6.63 -8.41 -5.02
N TYR A 60 -7.84 -7.85 -5.14
CA TYR A 60 -8.20 -6.56 -4.54
C TYR A 60 -8.25 -6.63 -3.01
N PHE A 61 -8.84 -7.69 -2.46
CA PHE A 61 -8.97 -7.87 -1.01
C PHE A 61 -7.70 -8.42 -0.34
N LYS A 62 -6.78 -9.00 -1.10
CA LYS A 62 -5.49 -9.39 -0.55
C LYS A 62 -4.78 -8.13 -0.05
N PRO A 63 -4.36 -8.09 1.22
CA PRO A 63 -3.55 -6.99 1.71
C PRO A 63 -2.32 -6.93 0.81
N ARG A 64 -2.15 -5.80 0.10
CA ARG A 64 -0.88 -5.54 -0.55
C ARG A 64 0.13 -5.58 0.58
N LYS A 65 1.02 -6.56 0.57
CA LYS A 65 2.26 -6.47 1.35
C LYS A 65 2.93 -5.22 0.81
N THR A 66 2.65 -4.10 1.44
CA THR A 66 3.53 -2.96 1.38
C THR A 66 4.86 -3.54 1.85
N ASN A 67 5.80 -3.70 0.91
CA ASN A 67 7.22 -3.69 1.24
C ASN A 67 7.55 -2.27 1.75
N ILE A 68 6.84 -1.85 2.79
CA ILE A 68 7.39 -0.97 3.79
C ILE A 68 8.48 -1.86 4.35
N ASP A 69 9.70 -1.60 3.90
CA ASP A 69 10.86 -2.27 4.42
C ASP A 69 10.89 -1.97 5.91
N SER A 70 10.50 -2.96 6.71
CA SER A 70 10.46 -2.84 8.16
C SER A 70 11.83 -2.47 8.71
N GLN A 71 12.90 -2.78 7.98
CA GLN A 71 14.26 -2.35 8.34
C GLN A 71 14.40 -0.84 8.24
N THR A 72 13.84 -0.20 7.20
CA THR A 72 13.84 1.27 7.07
C THR A 72 13.08 1.94 8.22
N ILE A 73 11.90 1.43 8.59
CA ILE A 73 11.14 1.96 9.74
C ILE A 73 11.92 1.77 11.05
N LEU A 74 12.48 0.60 11.28
CA LEU A 74 13.26 0.32 12.49
C LEU A 74 14.52 1.19 12.57
N GLN A 75 15.15 1.47 11.43
CA GLN A 75 16.28 2.38 11.35
C GLN A 75 15.88 3.82 11.70
N GLU A 76 14.76 4.32 11.16
CA GLU A 76 14.24 5.66 11.51
C GLU A 76 13.89 5.76 13.00
N ILE A 77 13.27 4.73 13.59
CA ILE A 77 12.96 4.69 15.02
C ILE A 77 14.24 4.69 15.86
N TYR A 78 15.27 3.97 15.42
CA TYR A 78 16.57 3.94 16.09
C TYR A 78 17.29 5.30 16.03
N ASP A 79 17.20 5.99 14.90
CA ASP A 79 17.78 7.32 14.72
C ASP A 79 17.04 8.36 15.57
N LEU A 80 15.71 8.26 15.70
CA LEU A 80 14.91 9.07 16.63
C LEU A 80 15.32 8.81 18.10
N LYS A 81 15.53 7.54 18.47
CA LYS A 81 16.01 7.17 19.82
C LYS A 81 17.36 7.82 20.13
N LYS A 82 18.31 7.78 19.19
CA LYS A 82 19.62 8.45 19.35
C LYS A 82 19.47 9.96 19.55
N LEU A 83 18.60 10.60 18.77
CA LEU A 83 18.39 12.04 18.82
C LEU A 83 17.80 12.48 20.17
N ILE A 84 16.90 11.68 20.74
CA ILE A 84 16.28 11.93 22.06
C ILE A 84 17.25 11.63 23.20
N GLN A 85 18.10 10.61 23.07
CA GLN A 85 19.03 10.17 24.12
C GLN A 85 20.35 10.96 24.18
N GLN A 86 20.60 11.88 23.25
CA GLN A 86 21.76 12.76 23.35
C GLN A 86 21.62 13.72 24.54
N PRO A 87 22.62 13.79 25.45
CA PRO A 87 22.60 14.72 26.56
C PRO A 87 22.74 16.14 26.02
N GLY A 88 21.61 16.85 25.91
CA GLY A 88 21.54 18.19 25.34
C GLY A 88 20.42 18.45 24.35
N TYR A 89 19.48 17.52 24.12
CA TYR A 89 18.28 17.80 23.32
C TYR A 89 17.33 18.74 24.07
N VAL A 90 17.68 20.02 24.05
CA VAL A 90 16.77 21.11 24.41
C VAL A 90 15.80 21.23 23.25
N GLN A 91 14.52 21.00 23.53
CA GLN A 91 13.41 21.21 22.61
C GLN A 91 13.27 22.71 22.32
N ASN A 92 14.23 23.26 21.58
CA ASN A 92 14.22 24.61 21.06
C ASN A 92 14.16 24.49 19.54
N GLN A 93 12.96 24.76 19.05
CA GLN A 93 12.68 25.06 17.65
C GLN A 93 13.63 26.17 17.18
N SER A 94 14.51 25.87 16.23
CA SER A 94 14.92 26.77 15.14
C SER A 94 16.16 26.23 14.43
N GLU A 95 16.02 25.99 13.14
CA GLU A 95 17.03 26.22 12.10
C GLU A 95 18.42 25.55 12.25
N ALA A 96 18.65 24.47 11.49
CA ALA A 96 19.82 24.35 10.60
C ALA A 96 19.82 22.98 9.90
N TYR A 97 19.36 22.95 8.66
CA TYR A 97 19.71 21.88 7.73
C TYR A 97 21.15 22.11 7.26
N SER A 98 22.10 21.31 7.73
CA SER A 98 23.39 21.19 7.05
C SER A 98 24.12 19.92 7.49
N HIS A 99 24.17 18.96 6.56
CA HIS A 99 25.20 17.94 6.31
C HIS A 99 26.03 17.41 7.49
N ILE A 100 26.05 16.07 7.68
CA ILE A 100 27.24 15.22 7.95
C ILE A 100 26.79 13.74 7.79
N LYS A 101 27.13 13.11 6.66
CA LYS A 101 28.13 12.03 6.43
C LYS A 101 27.71 10.63 6.87
N ASP A 102 27.71 9.73 5.89
CA ASP A 102 27.69 8.28 6.01
C ASP A 102 28.69 7.80 7.08
N ASP A 103 28.20 7.18 8.13
CA ASP A 103 29.01 6.30 8.96
C ASP A 103 28.11 5.18 9.51
N THR A 104 28.09 4.06 8.80
CA THR A 104 27.43 2.82 9.21
C THR A 104 28.17 2.16 10.37
N PRO A 105 27.57 1.95 11.56
CA PRO A 105 28.13 1.09 12.58
C PRO A 105 27.42 -0.27 12.59
N LYS A 106 28.24 -1.31 12.42
CA LYS A 106 28.03 -2.75 12.59
C LYS A 106 26.96 -3.15 13.64
N ASP A 107 26.21 -4.18 13.25
CA ASP A 107 25.49 -5.18 14.07
C ASP A 107 25.71 -5.02 15.58
N LYS A 108 24.75 -4.39 16.23
CA LYS A 108 24.49 -4.62 17.65
C LYS A 108 23.15 -5.31 17.72
N ASP A 109 23.16 -6.56 18.14
CA ASP A 109 21.98 -7.31 18.58
C ASP A 109 21.18 -6.43 19.53
N LEU A 110 20.09 -5.86 19.03
CA LEU A 110 19.13 -5.09 19.81
C LEU A 110 18.12 -6.09 20.37
N ASN A 111 18.08 -6.20 21.71
CA ASN A 111 17.18 -7.10 22.41
C ASN A 111 15.72 -6.61 22.26
N LEU A 112 14.81 -7.54 21.97
CA LEU A 112 13.38 -7.26 21.81
C LEU A 112 12.74 -6.68 23.08
N ASP A 113 13.30 -7.00 24.24
CA ASP A 113 12.82 -6.50 25.53
C ASP A 113 12.94 -4.96 25.63
N ASP A 114 14.03 -4.39 25.10
CA ASP A 114 14.25 -2.93 25.10
C ASP A 114 13.24 -2.19 24.22
N VAL A 115 12.67 -2.87 23.21
CA VAL A 115 11.67 -2.30 22.30
C VAL A 115 10.30 -2.27 22.98
N CYS A 116 9.96 -3.32 23.74
CA CYS A 116 8.70 -3.39 24.49
C CYS A 116 8.61 -2.28 25.55
N GLU A 117 9.68 -2.04 26.31
CA GLU A 117 9.70 -1.00 27.35
C GLU A 117 9.44 0.41 26.79
N ILE A 118 9.99 0.70 25.61
CA ILE A 118 9.78 1.98 24.94
C ILE A 118 8.32 2.12 24.48
N LEU A 119 7.74 1.06 23.90
CA LEU A 119 6.36 1.11 23.42
C LEU A 119 5.34 1.28 24.56
N GLU A 120 5.60 0.68 25.72
CA GLU A 120 4.77 0.86 26.92
C GLU A 120 4.83 2.30 27.47
N ALA A 121 5.99 2.96 27.37
CA ALA A 121 6.13 4.35 27.79
C ALA A 121 5.32 5.35 26.94
N PHE A 122 4.93 4.96 25.71
CA PHE A 122 4.09 5.76 24.82
C PHE A 122 2.61 5.34 24.83
N SER A 123 2.26 4.22 25.46
CA SER A 123 0.89 3.69 25.51
C SER A 123 0.05 4.23 26.67
N GLY A 124 0.32 5.46 27.12
CA GLY A 124 -0.49 6.16 28.12
C GLY A 124 -1.97 6.18 27.78
#